data_AF-V7F947-F1
#
_entry.id   AF-V7F947-F1
#
_cell.length_a   1.000
_cell.length_b   1.000
_cell.length_c   1.000
_cell.angle_alpha   90.00
_cell.angle_beta   90.00
_cell.angle_gamma   90.00
#
_symmetry.space_group_name_H-M   'P 1'
#
loop_
_entity.id
_entity.type
_entity.pdbx_description
1 polymer ?
#
loop_
_entity_poly.entity_id
_entity_poly.type
_entity_poly.pdbx_seq_one_letter_code
_entity_poly.pdbx_strand_id
1 'polypeptide(L)'
;MEVTMNQAKIVKLTRPADTIVVGNPAIADASVQDASTIVLTGKGFGVTNLVVLDHDGSPIVDEQVTVVRQDASSVRIYRRASVQTMSCTPYCESSYKSDSEKSSEAEMSAGQ
;
A
#
# COMPACT_ATOMS: atom_id res chain seq x y z
N MET A 1 -8.34 1.33 -8.64
CA MET A 1 -8.42 0.32 -7.56
C MET A 1 -7.96 0.86 -6.21
N GLU A 2 -8.69 0.58 -5.12
CA GLU A 2 -8.28 0.91 -3.74
C GLU A 2 -7.69 -0.31 -3.01
N VAL A 3 -6.64 -0.08 -2.21
CA VAL A 3 -5.96 -1.06 -1.34
C VAL A 3 -5.66 -0.40 0.01
N THR A 4 -5.90 -1.10 1.12
CA THR A 4 -5.51 -0.61 2.45
C THR A 4 -4.04 -0.91 2.73
N MET A 5 -3.32 0.04 3.31
CA MET A 5 -1.93 -0.16 3.72
C MET A 5 -1.80 -1.38 4.64
N ASN A 6 -0.69 -2.10 4.51
CA ASN A 6 -0.38 -3.35 5.22
C ASN A 6 -1.37 -4.49 4.93
N GLN A 7 -2.20 -4.35 3.89
CA GLN A 7 -3.10 -5.40 3.42
C GLN A 7 -2.75 -5.81 2.00
N ALA A 8 -3.07 -7.07 1.70
CA ALA A 8 -2.94 -7.65 0.38
C ALA A 8 -4.31 -7.79 -0.29
N LYS A 9 -4.35 -7.55 -1.59
CA LYS A 9 -5.52 -7.70 -2.46
C LYS A 9 -5.17 -8.60 -3.63
N ILE A 10 -6.01 -9.61 -3.86
CA ILE A 10 -5.85 -10.51 -5.00
C ILE A 10 -6.40 -9.82 -6.25
N VAL A 11 -5.57 -9.75 -7.28
CA VAL A 11 -5.92 -9.27 -8.61
C VAL A 11 -5.94 -10.48 -9.55
N LYS A 12 -7.12 -10.80 -10.07
CA LYS A 12 -7.30 -11.87 -11.05
C LYS A 12 -7.24 -11.30 -12.46
N LEU A 13 -6.45 -11.92 -13.31
CA LEU A 13 -6.26 -11.53 -14.69
C LEU A 13 -7.15 -12.36 -15.60
N THR A 14 -7.54 -11.78 -16.74
CA THR A 14 -8.31 -12.49 -17.76
C THR A 14 -7.45 -13.41 -18.64
N ARG A 15 -6.14 -13.18 -18.65
CA ARG A 15 -5.13 -13.90 -19.47
C ARG A 15 -3.79 -13.97 -18.71
N PRO A 16 -2.89 -14.90 -19.09
CA PRO A 16 -1.54 -14.98 -18.50
C PRO A 16 -0.75 -13.68 -18.61
N ALA A 17 -0.19 -13.22 -17.49
CA ALA A 17 0.77 -12.12 -17.46
C ALA A 17 2.17 -12.59 -17.87
N ASP A 18 2.85 -11.75 -18.64
CA ASP A 18 4.28 -11.89 -18.97
C ASP A 18 5.12 -10.85 -18.23
N THR A 19 4.66 -9.60 -18.22
CA THR A 19 5.36 -8.48 -17.58
C THR A 19 4.44 -7.74 -16.60
N ILE A 20 4.98 -7.40 -15.43
CA ILE A 20 4.27 -6.62 -14.39
C ILE A 20 5.13 -5.41 -14.02
N VAL A 21 4.49 -4.25 -14.00
CA VAL A 21 5.12 -2.98 -13.65
C VAL A 21 4.28 -2.28 -12.59
N VAL A 22 4.94 -1.89 -11.50
CA VAL A 22 4.36 -1.01 -10.49
C VAL A 22 5.05 0.34 -10.61
N GLY A 23 4.28 1.41 -10.78
CA GLY A 23 4.83 2.75 -11.00
C GLY A 23 5.72 3.23 -9.85
N ASN A 24 5.32 2.98 -8.60
CA ASN A 24 6.10 3.30 -7.41
C ASN A 24 6.09 2.14 -6.38
N PRO A 25 7.17 1.36 -6.26
CA PRO A 25 7.28 0.22 -5.33
C PRO A 25 7.34 0.61 -3.84
N ALA A 26 7.45 1.91 -3.52
CA ALA A 26 7.33 2.41 -2.16
C ALA A 26 5.85 2.57 -1.72
N ILE A 27 4.93 2.74 -2.68
CA ILE A 27 3.49 2.90 -2.41
C ILE A 27 2.78 1.53 -2.41
N ALA A 28 3.02 0.72 -3.42
CA ALA A 28 2.45 -0.62 -3.54
C ALA A 28 3.50 -1.61 -4.07
N ASP A 29 3.32 -2.89 -3.82
CA ASP A 29 4.17 -3.95 -4.35
C ASP A 29 3.31 -5.11 -4.88
N ALA A 30 3.78 -5.76 -5.94
CA ALA A 30 3.04 -6.82 -6.62
C ALA A 30 3.88 -8.09 -6.70
N SER A 31 3.30 -9.21 -6.26
CA SER A 31 3.91 -10.54 -6.34
C SER A 31 3.05 -11.48 -7.17
N VAL A 32 3.68 -12.35 -7.95
CA VAL A 32 2.99 -13.30 -8.83
C VAL A 32 2.75 -14.59 -8.06
N GLN A 33 1.50 -14.98 -7.93
CA GLN A 33 1.15 -16.30 -7.37
C GLN A 33 1.11 -17.36 -8.48
N ASP A 34 0.48 -17.04 -9.60
CA ASP A 34 0.44 -17.85 -10.82
C ASP A 34 0.29 -16.94 -12.05
N ALA A 35 0.28 -17.52 -13.25
CA ALA A 35 0.22 -16.76 -14.50
C ALA A 35 -0.99 -15.81 -14.60
N SER A 36 -2.08 -16.06 -13.88
CA SER A 36 -3.32 -15.28 -13.91
C SER A 36 -3.67 -14.61 -12.57
N THR A 37 -2.83 -14.76 -11.55
CA THR A 37 -3.12 -14.29 -10.19
C THR A 37 -1.95 -13.48 -9.63
N ILE A 38 -2.22 -12.22 -9.31
CA ILE A 38 -1.28 -11.29 -8.68
C ILE A 38 -1.76 -10.96 -7.27
N VAL A 39 -0.83 -10.94 -6.32
CA VAL A 39 -1.05 -10.44 -4.97
C VAL A 39 -0.46 -9.04 -4.87
N LEU A 40 -1.32 -8.04 -4.78
CA LEU A 40 -0.96 -6.64 -4.64
C LEU A 40 -1.00 -6.23 -3.17
N THR A 41 0.09 -5.68 -2.64
CA THR A 41 0.23 -5.26 -1.25
C THR A 41 0.41 -3.75 -1.15
N GLY A 42 -0.40 -3.08 -0.31
CA GLY A 42 -0.21 -1.66 -0.01
C GLY A 42 0.91 -1.44 1.01
N LYS A 43 1.95 -0.67 0.65
CA LYS A 43 3.12 -0.41 1.50
C LYS A 43 3.15 1.00 2.10
N GLY A 44 2.71 1.99 1.34
CA GLY A 44 2.69 3.39 1.71
C GLY A 44 1.42 4.07 1.20
N PHE A 45 0.96 5.13 1.87
CA PHE A 45 -0.21 5.88 1.38
C PHE A 45 0.17 6.71 0.15
N GLY A 46 -0.77 6.83 -0.77
CA GLY A 46 -0.58 7.60 -1.98
C GLY A 46 -1.27 6.98 -3.18
N VAL A 47 -0.89 7.46 -4.35
CA VAL A 47 -1.45 7.01 -5.64
C VAL A 47 -0.30 6.55 -6.52
N THR A 48 -0.44 5.34 -7.05
CA THR A 48 0.46 4.75 -8.06
C THR A 48 -0.37 4.06 -9.13
N ASN A 49 0.24 3.27 -10.00
CA ASN A 49 -0.44 2.48 -11.01
C ASN A 49 0.16 1.08 -11.10
N LEU A 50 -0.67 0.13 -11.53
CA LEU A 50 -0.30 -1.24 -11.84
C LEU A 50 -0.55 -1.45 -13.33
N VAL A 51 0.51 -1.81 -14.04
CA VAL A 51 0.46 -2.17 -15.46
C VAL A 51 0.87 -3.63 -15.60
N VAL A 52 0.05 -4.41 -16.28
CA VAL A 52 0.30 -5.83 -16.55
C VAL A 52 0.16 -6.05 -18.05
N LEU A 53 1.16 -6.66 -18.67
CA LEU A 53 1.20 -6.94 -20.10
C LEU A 53 1.17 -8.45 -20.37
N ASP A 54 0.56 -8.84 -21.48
CA ASP A 54 0.68 -10.20 -22.03
C ASP A 54 1.98 -10.37 -22.83
N HIS A 55 2.21 -11.58 -23.34
CA HIS A 55 3.39 -11.93 -24.12
C HIS A 55 3.57 -11.09 -25.40
N ASP A 56 2.47 -10.58 -25.96
CA ASP A 56 2.50 -9.74 -27.16
C ASP A 56 2.73 -8.25 -26.82
N GLY A 57 2.94 -7.93 -25.53
CA GLY A 57 3.12 -6.58 -25.03
C GLY A 57 1.81 -5.78 -24.93
N SER A 58 0.65 -6.42 -25.08
CA SER A 58 -0.65 -5.76 -24.95
C SER A 58 -1.06 -5.65 -23.48
N PRO A 59 -1.59 -4.49 -23.04
CA PRO A 59 -1.99 -4.30 -21.65
C PRO A 59 -3.21 -5.18 -21.29
N ILE A 60 -3.04 -5.99 -20.25
CA ILE A 60 -4.10 -6.75 -19.56
C ILE A 60 -4.72 -5.88 -18.45
N VAL A 61 -3.88 -5.17 -17.71
CA VAL A 61 -4.28 -4.22 -16.65
C VAL A 61 -3.49 -2.94 -16.85
N ASP A 62 -4.17 -1.81 -16.78
CA ASP A 62 -3.58 -0.48 -16.66
C ASP A 62 -4.50 0.34 -15.76
N GLU A 63 -4.27 0.25 -14.45
CA GLU A 63 -5.14 0.90 -13.47
C GLU A 63 -4.34 1.68 -12.43
N GLN A 64 -4.93 2.80 -12.02
CA GLN A 64 -4.46 3.56 -10.87
C GLN A 64 -4.78 2.79 -9.57
N VAL A 65 -3.78 2.72 -8.69
CA VAL A 65 -3.85 2.11 -7.36
C VAL A 65 -3.76 3.21 -6.31
N THR A 66 -4.80 3.35 -5.50
CA THR A 66 -4.84 4.26 -4.36
C THR A 66 -4.65 3.45 -3.09
N VAL A 67 -3.59 3.74 -2.34
CA VAL A 67 -3.31 3.11 -1.05
C VAL A 67 -3.74 4.03 0.08
N VAL A 68 -4.71 3.56 0.87
CA VAL A 68 -5.29 4.30 1.99
C VAL A 68 -4.73 3.82 3.31
N ARG A 69 -4.79 4.65 4.35
CA ARG A 69 -4.42 4.24 5.71
C ARG A 69 -5.40 3.19 6.23
N GLN A 70 -4.87 2.26 7.02
CA GLN A 70 -5.72 1.40 7.84
C GLN A 70 -6.13 2.17 9.10
N ASP A 71 -7.34 2.70 9.11
CA ASP A 71 -7.85 3.44 10.26
C ASP A 71 -8.48 2.51 11.32
N ALA A 72 -8.83 1.29 10.92
CA ALA A 72 -9.46 0.30 11.79
C ALA A 72 -8.54 -0.05 12.98
N SER A 73 -9.11 0.05 14.18
CA SER A 73 -8.45 -0.28 15.44
C SER A 73 -7.22 0.57 15.76
N SER A 74 -7.11 1.79 15.22
CA SER A 74 -6.01 2.71 15.52
C SER A 74 -6.44 3.88 16.41
N VAL A 75 -5.53 4.35 17.28
CA VAL A 75 -5.73 5.55 18.10
C VAL A 75 -4.56 6.49 17.89
N ARG A 76 -4.85 7.77 17.64
CA ARG A 76 -3.83 8.84 17.56
C ARG A 76 -3.85 9.67 18.84
N ILE A 77 -2.71 9.72 19.53
CA ILE A 77 -2.51 10.48 20.75
C ILE A 77 -1.71 11.73 20.40
N TYR A 78 -2.29 12.90 20.67
CA TYR A 78 -1.64 14.20 20.49
C TYR A 78 -1.11 14.70 21.84
N ARG A 79 0.21 14.88 21.96
CA ARG A 79 0.90 15.41 23.15
C ARG A 79 1.77 16.59 22.74
N ARG A 80 1.24 17.81 22.88
CA ARG A 80 1.87 19.04 22.36
C ARG A 80 2.19 18.86 20.87
N ALA A 81 3.46 19.02 20.46
CA ALA A 81 3.92 18.82 19.10
C ALA A 81 4.13 17.34 18.70
N SER A 82 4.04 16.39 19.65
CA SER A 82 4.25 14.97 19.35
C SER A 82 2.92 14.27 19.04
N VAL A 83 2.90 13.52 17.94
CA VAL A 83 1.79 12.64 17.55
C VAL A 83 2.25 11.19 17.65
N GLN A 84 1.50 10.36 18.39
CA GLN A 84 1.76 8.93 18.51
C GLN A 84 0.56 8.14 17.97
N THR A 85 0.80 7.30 16.98
CA THR A 85 -0.19 6.34 16.47
C THR A 85 -0.04 5.01 17.20
N MET A 86 -1.15 4.47 17.70
CA MET A 86 -1.24 3.19 18.41
C MET A 86 -2.19 2.25 17.65
N SER A 87 -1.92 0.95 17.72
CA SER A 87 -2.79 -0.12 17.19
C SER A 87 -3.42 -0.87 18.36
N CYS A 88 -4.73 -1.04 18.37
CA CYS A 88 -5.53 -1.47 19.53
C CYS A 88 -6.34 -2.73 19.23
N THR A 89 -5.84 -3.90 19.63
CA THR A 89 -6.56 -5.17 19.50
C THR A 89 -6.15 -6.19 20.59
N PRO A 90 -6.83 -6.32 21.74
CA PRO A 90 -7.82 -5.43 22.39
C PRO A 90 -7.18 -4.31 23.23
N TYR A 91 -5.88 -4.42 23.54
CA TYR A 91 -5.09 -3.39 24.20
C TYR A 91 -4.30 -2.60 23.15
N CYS A 92 -3.98 -1.35 23.45
CA CYS A 92 -3.24 -0.49 22.54
C CYS A 92 -1.74 -0.66 22.71
N GLU A 93 -1.07 -1.00 21.62
CA GLU A 93 0.38 -1.07 21.51
C GLU A 93 0.87 -0.05 20.46
N SER A 94 2.17 0.26 20.47
CA SER A 94 2.75 1.14 19.43
C SER A 94 2.47 0.54 18.06
N SER A 95 1.87 1.32 17.15
CA SER A 95 1.60 0.79 15.81
C SER A 95 2.92 0.42 15.13
N TYR A 96 2.94 -0.71 14.44
CA TYR A 96 4.00 -0.94 13.47
C TYR A 96 3.93 0.19 12.44
N LYS A 97 5.05 0.87 12.24
CA LYS A 97 5.16 1.96 11.27
C LYS A 97 5.96 1.48 10.08
N SER A 98 5.34 1.48 8.91
CA SER A 98 6.09 1.33 7.66
C SER A 98 7.06 2.50 7.50
N ASP A 99 8.08 2.34 6.66
CA ASP A 99 9.04 3.43 6.43
C ASP A 99 8.36 4.66 5.82
N SER A 100 7.26 4.47 5.07
CA SER A 100 6.42 5.57 4.58
C SER A 100 5.74 6.32 5.72
N GLU A 101 5.27 5.63 6.75
CA GLU A 101 4.66 6.26 7.94
C GLU A 101 5.69 7.04 8.75
N LYS A 102 6.89 6.48 8.94
CA LYS A 102 7.99 7.19 9.64
C LYS A 102 8.38 8.47 8.91
N SER A 103 8.53 8.40 7.58
CA SER A 103 8.91 9.55 6.77
C SER A 103 7.88 10.68 6.85
N SER A 104 6.58 10.38 6.71
CA SER A 104 5.57 11.44 6.79
C SER A 104 5.36 11.98 8.20
N GLU A 105 5.50 11.17 9.24
CA GLU A 105 5.50 11.71 10.61
C GLU A 105 6.70 12.65 10.85
N ALA A 106 7.88 12.30 10.32
CA ALA A 106 9.06 13.15 10.40
C ALA A 106 8.86 14.49 9.66
N GLU A 107 8.30 14.46 8.45
CA GLU A 107 7.95 15.67 7.70
C GLU A 107 6.94 16.56 8.44
N MET A 108 5.89 15.97 9.03
CA MET A 108 4.90 16.72 9.81
C MET A 108 5.47 17.30 11.11
N SER A 109 6.46 16.65 11.71
CA SER A 109 7.13 17.13 12.92
C SER A 109 8.20 18.18 12.62
N ALA A 110 8.78 18.19 11.42
CA ALA A 110 9.81 19.16 11.00
C ALA A 110 9.22 20.51 10.55
N GLY A 111 7.93 20.54 10.22
CA GLY A 111 7.21 21.77 9.86
C GLY A 111 6.64 22.56 11.04
N GLN A 112 6.94 22.18 12.30
CA GLN A 112 6.51 22.85 13.53
C GLN A 112 7.68 23.54 14.25
#